data_AF-A0A2M9BID3-F1
#
_entry.id   AF-A0A2M9BID3-F1
#
_cell.length_a   1.000
_cell.length_b   1.000
_cell.length_c   1.000
_cell.angle_alpha   90.00
_cell.angle_beta   90.00
_cell.angle_gamma   90.00
#
_symmetry.space_group_name_H-M   'P 1'
#
loop_
_entity.id
_entity.type
_entity.pdbx_description
1 polymer ?
#
loop_
_entity_poly.entity_id
_entity_poly.type
_entity_poly.pdbx_seq_one_letter_code
_entity_poly.pdbx_strand_id
1 'polypeptide(L)'
;MLVAGLVLVMLASVPLVRDWREAAAEHARAEQAAQEIASEALRRERLEEQAVAVSRSLHAAGRARVGRQLVLTGCPSEQAQPSGPNGRLPASALCTVDGIELRADAAEAWARLEEDFRAAFGRSPCVNNGYRSYAQQASMYAANPGLVAAPGTSNHGLGLAVDLCGAEEGPGSSTWTWLDSNGPAYGWGLPSWARPGGSRAEPWHFEYLAAGGDRVQ
;
A
#
# COMPACT_ATOMS: atom_id res chain seq x y z
N MET A 1 -0.04 -67.24 89.43
CA MET A 1 -1.50 -67.02 89.46
C MET A 1 -1.81 -65.67 88.82
N LEU A 2 -2.73 -65.69 87.86
CA LEU A 2 -3.66 -64.64 87.41
C LEU A 2 -3.20 -63.20 87.09
N VAL A 3 -3.11 -62.96 85.77
CA VAL A 3 -3.74 -61.94 84.92
C VAL A 3 -3.96 -60.52 85.47
N ALA A 4 -3.35 -59.53 84.78
CA ALA A 4 -3.92 -58.20 84.61
C ALA A 4 -3.74 -57.77 83.13
N GLY A 5 -4.85 -57.42 82.48
CA GLY A 5 -4.94 -57.13 81.05
C GLY A 5 -4.27 -55.81 80.64
N LEU A 6 -3.73 -55.80 79.43
CA LEU A 6 -3.22 -54.60 78.79
C LEU A 6 -4.09 -54.29 77.56
N VAL A 7 -4.81 -53.17 77.64
CA VAL A 7 -5.57 -52.58 76.55
C VAL A 7 -4.57 -52.07 75.50
N LEU A 8 -4.64 -52.64 74.29
CA LEU A 8 -3.88 -52.15 73.15
C LEU A 8 -4.59 -50.91 72.58
N VAL A 9 -4.04 -49.73 72.82
CA VAL A 9 -4.50 -48.47 72.19
C VAL A 9 -4.03 -48.48 70.73
N MET A 10 -4.98 -48.58 69.79
CA MET A 10 -4.76 -48.32 68.37
C MET A 10 -4.41 -46.85 68.16
N LEU A 11 -3.16 -46.55 67.82
CA LEU A 11 -2.74 -45.22 67.35
C LEU A 11 -3.29 -45.00 65.92
N ALA A 12 -4.45 -44.36 65.81
CA ALA A 12 -4.96 -43.83 64.55
C ALA A 12 -4.05 -42.69 64.07
N SER A 13 -3.11 -43.01 63.18
CA SER A 13 -2.17 -42.05 62.59
C SER A 13 -2.39 -41.91 61.08
N VAL A 14 -3.63 -41.67 60.64
CA VAL A 14 -3.93 -41.38 59.22
C VAL A 14 -4.99 -40.26 59.01
N PRO A 15 -4.79 -39.01 59.47
CA PRO A 15 -5.52 -37.87 58.89
C PRO A 15 -4.65 -36.97 58.00
N LEU A 16 -3.38 -36.76 58.33
CA LEU A 16 -2.53 -35.70 57.73
C LEU A 16 -2.13 -35.88 56.26
N VAL A 17 -2.14 -37.11 55.72
CA VAL A 17 -1.66 -37.40 54.35
C VAL A 17 -2.78 -37.35 53.31
N ARG A 18 -4.05 -37.48 53.72
CA ARG A 18 -5.22 -37.40 52.81
C ARG A 18 -5.50 -35.96 52.39
N ASP A 19 -5.40 -35.03 53.34
CA ASP A 19 -5.62 -33.60 53.12
C ASP A 19 -4.67 -32.99 52.06
N TRP A 20 -3.41 -33.45 52.01
CA TRP A 20 -2.43 -32.84 51.09
C TRP A 20 -2.65 -33.22 49.63
N ARG A 21 -3.14 -34.45 49.35
CA ARG A 21 -3.44 -34.89 47.97
C ARG A 21 -4.65 -34.15 47.40
N GLU A 22 -5.68 -33.95 48.22
CA GLU A 22 -6.87 -33.20 47.84
C GLU A 22 -6.54 -31.71 47.63
N ALA A 23 -5.76 -31.11 48.53
CA ALA A 23 -5.26 -29.74 48.38
C ALA A 23 -4.37 -29.58 47.13
N ALA A 24 -3.49 -30.53 46.84
CA ALA A 24 -2.66 -30.50 45.62
C ALA A 24 -3.51 -30.62 44.34
N ALA A 25 -4.55 -31.46 44.34
CA ALA A 25 -5.48 -31.58 43.22
C ALA A 25 -6.33 -30.31 43.02
N GLU A 26 -6.74 -29.65 44.10
CA GLU A 26 -7.41 -28.36 44.04
C GLU A 26 -6.50 -27.26 43.48
N HIS A 27 -5.24 -27.20 43.93
CA HIS A 27 -4.27 -26.25 43.40
C HIS A 27 -4.02 -26.45 41.90
N ALA A 28 -3.83 -27.71 41.46
CA ALA A 28 -3.66 -28.03 40.05
C ALA A 28 -4.89 -27.63 39.20
N ARG A 29 -6.12 -27.82 39.72
CA ARG A 29 -7.34 -27.35 39.05
C ARG A 29 -7.42 -25.82 38.98
N ALA A 30 -7.00 -25.13 40.04
CA ALA A 30 -6.94 -23.67 40.06
C ALA A 30 -5.91 -23.13 39.06
N GLU A 31 -4.73 -23.76 38.95
CA GLU A 31 -3.72 -23.43 37.95
C GLU A 31 -4.24 -23.65 36.52
N GLN A 32 -4.92 -24.78 36.26
CA GLN A 32 -5.54 -25.05 34.95
C GLN A 32 -6.60 -24.00 34.60
N ALA A 33 -7.49 -23.67 35.53
CA ALA A 33 -8.50 -22.63 35.32
C ALA A 33 -7.86 -21.25 35.06
N ALA A 34 -6.77 -20.91 35.77
CA ALA A 34 -6.03 -19.68 35.54
C ALA A 34 -5.38 -19.64 34.15
N GLN A 35 -4.82 -20.76 33.69
CA GLN A 35 -4.26 -20.89 32.34
C GLN A 35 -5.33 -20.75 31.26
N GLU A 36 -6.51 -21.35 31.46
CA GLU A 36 -7.65 -21.21 30.54
C GLU A 36 -8.12 -19.76 30.44
N ILE A 37 -8.30 -19.08 31.57
CA ILE A 37 -8.69 -17.65 31.62
C ILE A 37 -7.64 -16.79 30.91
N ALA A 38 -6.36 -17.02 31.18
CA ALA A 38 -5.28 -16.29 30.53
C ALA A 38 -5.26 -16.52 29.01
N SER A 39 -5.46 -17.77 28.57
CA SER A 39 -5.50 -18.10 27.14
C SER A 39 -6.68 -17.44 26.41
N GLU A 40 -7.84 -17.37 27.08
CA GLU A 40 -9.03 -16.70 26.55
C GLU A 40 -8.85 -15.18 26.50
N ALA A 41 -8.21 -14.58 27.51
CA ALA A 41 -7.88 -13.16 27.51
C ALA A 41 -6.95 -12.81 26.33
N LEU A 42 -5.89 -13.60 26.12
CA LEU A 42 -4.97 -13.44 24.97
C LEU A 42 -5.68 -13.65 23.63
N ARG A 43 -6.62 -14.60 23.56
CA ARG A 43 -7.44 -14.82 22.35
C ARG A 43 -8.29 -13.60 22.04
N ARG A 44 -8.92 -12.98 23.05
CA ARG A 44 -9.75 -11.78 22.89
C ARG A 44 -8.92 -10.58 22.44
N GLU A 45 -7.79 -10.34 23.08
CA GLU A 45 -6.86 -9.26 22.69
C GLU A 45 -6.46 -9.38 21.22
N ARG A 46 -6.06 -10.59 20.78
CA ARG A 46 -5.73 -10.85 19.36
C ARG A 46 -6.92 -10.61 18.43
N LEU A 47 -8.13 -10.99 18.82
CA LEU A 47 -9.33 -10.76 18.02
C LEU A 47 -9.65 -9.27 17.90
N GLU A 48 -9.45 -8.50 18.98
CA GLU A 48 -9.62 -7.05 18.98
C GLU A 48 -8.59 -6.37 18.08
N GLU A 49 -7.31 -6.76 18.16
CA GLU A 49 -6.26 -6.27 17.26
C GLU A 49 -6.60 -6.58 15.79
N GLN A 50 -7.04 -7.80 15.50
CA GLN A 50 -7.48 -8.21 14.17
C GLN A 50 -8.68 -7.39 13.69
N ALA A 51 -9.68 -7.17 14.55
CA ALA A 51 -10.86 -6.38 14.21
C ALA A 51 -10.50 -4.91 13.90
N VAL A 52 -9.59 -4.32 14.69
CA VAL A 52 -9.07 -2.97 14.44
C VAL A 52 -8.31 -2.91 13.11
N ALA A 53 -7.46 -3.89 12.82
CA ALA A 53 -6.74 -3.97 11.56
C ALA A 53 -7.69 -4.08 10.35
N VAL A 54 -8.68 -4.96 10.42
CA VAL A 54 -9.71 -5.13 9.37
C VAL A 54 -10.49 -3.83 9.17
N SER A 55 -10.92 -3.17 10.25
CA SER A 55 -11.63 -1.89 10.17
C SER A 55 -10.79 -0.83 9.45
N ARG A 56 -9.51 -0.68 9.80
CA ARG A 56 -8.60 0.27 9.12
C ARG A 56 -8.45 -0.03 7.63
N SER A 57 -8.30 -1.30 7.26
CA SER A 57 -8.19 -1.72 5.86
C SER A 57 -9.46 -1.40 5.07
N LEU A 58 -10.64 -1.65 5.64
CA LEU A 58 -11.92 -1.31 5.00
C LEU A 58 -12.08 0.21 4.79
N HIS A 59 -11.69 1.03 5.76
CA HIS A 59 -11.71 2.49 5.61
C HIS A 59 -10.74 2.98 4.52
N ALA A 60 -9.54 2.40 4.43
CA ALA A 60 -8.57 2.75 3.40
C ALA A 60 -9.06 2.38 1.99
N ALA A 61 -9.60 1.17 1.81
CA ALA A 61 -10.20 0.73 0.55
C ALA A 61 -11.40 1.62 0.16
N GLY A 62 -12.25 1.99 1.13
CA GLY A 62 -13.36 2.92 0.92
C GLY A 62 -12.89 4.29 0.40
N ARG A 63 -11.85 4.87 1.01
CA ARG A 63 -11.26 6.14 0.54
C ARG A 63 -10.65 6.02 -0.86
N ALA A 64 -9.96 4.93 -1.18
CA ALA A 64 -9.39 4.70 -2.50
C ALA A 64 -10.47 4.65 -3.58
N ARG A 65 -11.54 3.89 -3.34
CA ARG A 65 -12.69 3.81 -4.24
C ARG A 65 -13.36 5.17 -4.45
N VAL A 66 -13.54 5.96 -3.38
CA VAL A 66 -14.11 7.32 -3.49
C VAL A 66 -13.18 8.24 -4.28
N GLY A 67 -11.87 8.21 -4.04
CA GLY A 67 -10.88 8.98 -4.78
C GLY A 67 -10.92 8.69 -6.28
N ARG A 68 -10.90 7.40 -6.65
CA ARG A 68 -11.09 6.98 -8.05
C ARG A 68 -12.41 7.50 -8.61
N GLN A 69 -13.51 7.33 -7.88
CA GLN A 69 -14.83 7.78 -8.35
C GLN A 69 -14.88 9.30 -8.60
N LEU A 70 -14.20 10.11 -7.78
CA LEU A 70 -14.10 11.55 -7.98
C LEU A 70 -13.37 11.89 -9.29
N VAL A 71 -12.28 11.18 -9.60
CA VAL A 71 -11.59 11.33 -10.89
C VAL A 71 -12.53 10.94 -12.03
N LEU A 72 -13.15 9.75 -11.96
CA LEU A 72 -14.06 9.25 -13.01
C LEU A 72 -15.28 10.15 -13.27
N THR A 73 -15.77 10.88 -12.26
CA THR A 73 -16.97 11.73 -12.40
C THR A 73 -16.63 13.19 -12.69
N GLY A 74 -15.44 13.65 -12.30
CA GLY A 74 -14.96 15.02 -12.52
C GLY A 74 -14.12 15.19 -13.79
N CYS A 75 -13.68 14.11 -14.43
CA CYS A 75 -12.78 14.13 -15.58
C CYS A 75 -13.46 13.63 -16.85
N PRO A 76 -13.44 14.40 -17.96
CA PRO A 76 -14.01 14.00 -19.23
C PRO A 76 -13.07 13.05 -20.01
N SER A 77 -12.80 11.87 -19.46
CA SER A 77 -11.86 10.89 -20.02
C SER A 77 -12.40 10.10 -21.22
N GLU A 78 -13.72 9.91 -21.32
CA GLU A 78 -14.37 9.23 -22.44
C GLU A 78 -14.57 10.11 -23.69
N GLN A 79 -14.33 11.42 -23.56
CA GLN A 79 -14.44 12.37 -24.65
C GLN A 79 -13.16 12.40 -25.48
N ALA A 80 -13.24 12.97 -26.68
CA ALA A 80 -12.04 13.30 -27.44
C ALA A 80 -11.15 14.20 -26.58
N GLN A 81 -9.93 13.73 -26.28
CA GLN A 81 -9.05 14.41 -25.36
C GLN A 81 -8.60 15.75 -25.97
N PRO A 82 -8.72 16.87 -25.25
CA PRO A 82 -8.31 18.16 -25.79
C PRO A 82 -6.82 18.11 -26.13
N SER A 83 -6.49 18.41 -27.39
CA SER A 83 -5.12 18.56 -27.83
C SER A 83 -4.67 20.01 -27.70
N GLY A 84 -3.38 20.21 -27.52
CA GLY A 84 -2.78 21.53 -27.43
C GLY A 84 -1.27 21.45 -27.58
N PRO A 85 -0.59 22.58 -27.74
CA PRO A 85 0.87 22.58 -27.83
C PRO A 85 1.46 21.99 -26.54
N ASN A 86 2.54 21.22 -26.70
CA ASN A 86 3.26 20.61 -25.58
C ASN A 86 3.69 21.66 -24.54
N GLY A 87 3.26 21.45 -23.30
CA GLY A 87 3.45 22.38 -22.18
C GLY A 87 2.43 23.54 -22.14
N ARG A 88 1.36 23.48 -22.93
CA ARG A 88 0.34 24.55 -23.03
C ARG A 88 -1.09 24.00 -23.11
N LEU A 89 -1.34 22.85 -22.50
CA LEU A 89 -2.70 22.32 -22.35
C LEU A 89 -3.55 23.28 -21.50
N PRO A 90 -4.82 23.51 -21.85
CA PRO A 90 -5.73 24.27 -21.00
C PRO A 90 -6.06 23.47 -19.73
N ALA A 91 -6.39 24.16 -18.63
CA ALA A 91 -6.79 23.49 -17.38
C ALA A 91 -7.96 22.52 -17.56
N SER A 92 -8.87 22.78 -18.52
CA SER A 92 -9.97 21.89 -18.86
C SER A 92 -9.55 20.56 -19.49
N ALA A 93 -8.29 20.43 -19.92
CA ALA A 93 -7.71 19.19 -20.43
C ALA A 93 -6.99 18.38 -19.34
N LEU A 94 -6.84 18.97 -18.15
CA LEU A 94 -6.09 18.41 -17.05
C LEU A 94 -7.00 18.02 -15.91
N CYS A 95 -6.59 16.96 -15.22
CA CYS A 95 -7.28 16.38 -14.10
C CYS A 95 -6.31 16.14 -12.96
N THR A 96 -6.72 16.51 -11.75
CA THR A 96 -5.94 16.27 -10.56
C THR A 96 -6.18 14.87 -10.01
N VAL A 97 -5.11 14.11 -9.83
CA VAL A 97 -5.10 12.80 -9.16
C VAL A 97 -3.99 12.82 -8.13
N ASP A 98 -4.31 12.61 -6.85
CA ASP A 98 -3.32 12.60 -5.75
C ASP A 98 -2.32 13.79 -5.74
N GLY A 99 -2.76 14.97 -6.20
CA GLY A 99 -1.95 16.20 -6.20
C GLY A 99 -1.11 16.45 -7.45
N ILE A 100 -1.13 15.54 -8.44
CA ILE A 100 -0.53 15.77 -9.76
C ILE A 100 -1.62 16.05 -10.80
N GLU A 101 -1.26 16.79 -11.85
CA GLU A 101 -2.13 17.03 -13.00
C GLU A 101 -1.76 16.07 -14.15
N LEU A 102 -2.76 15.44 -14.76
CA LEU A 102 -2.60 14.57 -15.92
C LEU A 102 -3.70 14.87 -16.95
N ARG A 103 -3.50 14.48 -18.21
CA ARG A 103 -4.59 14.50 -19.20
C ARG A 103 -5.74 13.60 -18.72
N ALA A 104 -7.00 13.92 -19.00
CA ALA A 104 -8.14 13.25 -18.35
C ALA A 104 -8.17 11.72 -18.52
N ASP A 105 -7.83 11.20 -19.71
CA ASP A 105 -7.69 9.76 -19.96
C ASP A 105 -6.55 9.11 -19.15
N ALA A 106 -5.39 9.76 -19.12
CA ALA A 106 -4.22 9.34 -18.33
C ALA A 106 -4.54 9.40 -16.82
N ALA A 107 -5.22 10.43 -16.35
CA ALA A 107 -5.65 10.63 -14.98
C ALA A 107 -6.57 9.49 -14.50
N GLU A 108 -7.59 9.16 -15.27
CA GLU A 108 -8.46 8.02 -14.98
C GLU A 108 -7.66 6.71 -14.92
N ALA A 109 -6.79 6.48 -15.91
CA ALA A 109 -5.97 5.28 -15.96
C ALA A 109 -5.04 5.17 -14.74
N TRP A 110 -4.43 6.30 -14.34
CA TRP A 110 -3.59 6.37 -13.15
C TRP A 110 -4.39 6.10 -11.88
N ALA A 111 -5.58 6.70 -11.72
CA ALA A 111 -6.43 6.47 -10.55
C ALA A 111 -6.85 4.99 -10.38
N ARG A 112 -7.07 4.26 -11.48
CA ARG A 112 -7.30 2.80 -11.44
C ARG A 112 -6.05 2.04 -11.00
N LEU A 113 -4.88 2.40 -11.54
CA LEU A 113 -3.61 1.81 -11.16
C LEU A 113 -3.30 2.05 -9.67
N GLU A 114 -3.54 3.26 -9.17
CA GLU A 114 -3.29 3.62 -7.77
C GLU A 114 -4.16 2.82 -6.80
N GLU A 115 -5.39 2.46 -7.17
CA GLU A 115 -6.25 1.63 -6.32
C GLU A 115 -5.67 0.23 -6.11
N ASP A 116 -5.21 -0.40 -7.19
CA ASP A 116 -4.62 -1.75 -7.13
C ASP A 116 -3.22 -1.70 -6.52
N PHE A 117 -2.46 -0.62 -6.73
CA PHE A 117 -1.20 -0.38 -6.04
C PHE A 117 -1.42 -0.22 -4.52
N ARG A 118 -2.43 0.57 -4.10
CA ARG A 118 -2.81 0.73 -2.69
C ARG A 118 -3.25 -0.59 -2.07
N ALA A 119 -3.93 -1.45 -2.82
CA ALA A 119 -4.29 -2.78 -2.34
C ALA A 119 -3.04 -3.66 -2.09
N ALA A 120 -1.99 -3.51 -2.90
CA ALA A 120 -0.75 -4.25 -2.77
C ALA A 120 0.18 -3.69 -1.65
N PHE A 121 0.26 -2.37 -1.49
CA PHE A 121 1.29 -1.73 -0.64
C PHE A 121 0.74 -0.85 0.50
N GLY A 122 -0.58 -0.63 0.57
CA GLY A 122 -1.21 0.19 1.62
C GLY A 122 -1.04 1.71 1.48
N ARG A 123 -0.45 2.18 0.38
CA ARG A 123 -0.22 3.61 0.04
C ARG A 123 -0.31 3.81 -1.48
N SER A 124 -0.51 5.04 -1.96
CA SER A 124 -0.33 5.37 -3.39
C SER A 124 1.13 5.25 -3.81
N PRO A 125 1.45 5.05 -5.09
CA PRO A 125 2.80 5.31 -5.60
C PRO A 125 3.23 6.74 -5.25
N CYS A 126 4.51 6.93 -4.89
CA CYS A 126 5.01 8.29 -4.73
C CYS A 126 5.35 8.86 -6.12
N VAL A 127 4.69 9.96 -6.50
CA VAL A 127 4.93 10.68 -7.75
C VAL A 127 5.46 12.07 -7.45
N ASN A 128 6.55 12.44 -8.11
CA ASN A 128 7.17 13.75 -7.96
C ASN A 128 6.63 14.75 -8.99
N ASN A 129 6.38 14.32 -10.22
CA ASN A 129 5.91 15.19 -11.30
C ASN A 129 4.87 14.51 -12.19
N GLY A 130 3.83 15.24 -12.57
CA GLY A 130 2.90 14.92 -13.66
C GLY A 130 3.06 15.90 -14.82
N TYR A 131 1.99 16.59 -15.21
CA TYR A 131 2.01 17.63 -16.23
C TYR A 131 3.05 18.73 -15.94
N ARG A 132 3.80 19.14 -16.97
CA ARG A 132 4.75 20.26 -16.91
C ARG A 132 4.41 21.31 -17.96
N SER A 133 4.19 22.55 -17.53
CA SER A 133 4.03 23.67 -18.46
C SER A 133 5.32 23.95 -19.24
N TYR A 134 5.18 24.63 -20.37
CA TYR A 134 6.29 25.03 -21.23
C TYR A 134 7.32 25.86 -20.46
N ALA A 135 6.86 26.77 -19.59
CA ALA A 135 7.72 27.62 -18.78
C ALA A 135 8.53 26.81 -17.76
N GLN A 136 7.89 25.85 -17.09
CA GLN A 136 8.58 24.92 -16.18
C GLN A 136 9.63 24.09 -16.95
N GLN A 137 9.26 23.54 -18.11
CA GLN A 137 10.18 22.78 -18.95
C GLN A 137 11.37 23.62 -19.39
N ALA A 138 11.14 24.87 -19.81
CA ALA A 138 12.20 25.81 -20.20
C ALA A 138 13.16 26.13 -19.06
N SER A 139 12.63 26.35 -17.85
CA SER A 139 13.45 26.56 -16.66
C SER A 139 14.31 25.33 -16.34
N MET A 140 13.72 24.13 -16.38
CA MET A 140 14.45 22.89 -16.12
C MET A 140 15.51 22.59 -17.17
N TYR A 141 15.20 22.84 -18.44
CA TYR A 141 16.11 22.66 -19.57
C TYR A 141 17.32 23.59 -19.47
N ALA A 142 17.10 24.87 -19.15
CA ALA A 142 18.17 25.84 -18.96
C ALA A 142 19.09 25.47 -17.79
N ALA A 143 18.53 24.91 -16.70
CA ALA A 143 19.30 24.49 -15.54
C ALA A 143 20.06 23.16 -15.76
N ASN A 144 19.59 22.29 -16.65
CA ASN A 144 20.10 20.93 -16.83
C ASN A 144 20.27 20.58 -18.32
N PRO A 145 21.14 21.29 -19.06
CA PRO A 145 21.31 21.06 -20.49
C PRO A 145 21.78 19.63 -20.76
N GLY A 146 21.14 18.97 -21.74
CA GLY A 146 21.43 17.58 -22.11
C GLY A 146 20.74 16.51 -21.25
N LEU A 147 20.24 16.87 -20.06
CA LEU A 147 19.55 15.94 -19.15
C LEU A 147 18.03 16.13 -19.10
N VAL A 148 17.52 17.19 -19.74
CA VAL A 148 16.08 17.49 -19.80
C VAL A 148 15.67 17.65 -21.27
N ALA A 149 14.48 17.19 -21.63
CA ALA A 149 13.95 17.36 -22.99
C ALA A 149 13.77 18.86 -23.32
N ALA A 150 13.93 19.22 -24.59
CA ALA A 150 13.72 20.59 -25.03
C ALA A 150 12.28 21.05 -24.72
N PRO A 151 12.05 22.36 -24.46
CA PRO A 151 10.71 22.87 -24.20
C PRO A 151 9.78 22.60 -25.39
N GLY A 152 8.63 21.99 -25.12
CA GLY A 152 7.68 21.56 -26.14
C GLY A 152 7.93 20.17 -26.72
N THR A 153 8.88 19.39 -26.18
CA THR A 153 9.17 18.01 -26.64
C THR A 153 9.16 16.99 -25.51
N SER A 154 8.42 17.22 -24.42
CA SER A 154 8.33 16.31 -23.26
C SER A 154 6.94 15.72 -23.13
N ASN A 155 6.82 14.41 -22.90
CA ASN A 155 5.51 13.78 -22.65
C ASN A 155 4.81 14.31 -21.36
N HIS A 156 5.56 14.90 -20.43
CA HIS A 156 4.97 15.66 -19.32
C HIS A 156 4.19 16.89 -19.80
N GLY A 157 4.65 17.57 -20.85
CA GLY A 157 3.92 18.71 -21.42
C GLY A 157 2.63 18.32 -22.12
N LEU A 158 2.37 17.02 -22.30
CA LEU A 158 1.12 16.48 -22.83
C LEU A 158 0.23 15.89 -21.73
N GLY A 159 0.68 15.92 -20.46
CA GLY A 159 -0.03 15.28 -19.36
C GLY A 159 -0.05 13.76 -19.46
N LEU A 160 0.93 13.17 -20.16
CA LEU A 160 1.01 11.73 -20.47
C LEU A 160 2.17 11.02 -19.78
N ALA A 161 2.83 11.68 -18.83
CA ALA A 161 3.97 11.11 -18.14
C ALA A 161 3.95 11.44 -16.65
N VAL A 162 4.51 10.53 -15.87
CA VAL A 162 4.79 10.70 -14.46
C VAL A 162 6.25 10.37 -14.18
N ASP A 163 6.87 11.14 -13.28
CA ASP A 163 8.16 10.79 -12.70
C ASP A 163 7.92 10.31 -11.27
N LEU A 164 8.28 9.06 -10.98
CA LEU A 164 8.21 8.49 -9.64
C LEU A 164 9.24 9.14 -8.70
N CYS A 165 9.00 9.01 -7.40
CA CYS A 165 9.94 9.43 -6.37
C CYS A 165 11.21 8.56 -6.34
N GLY A 166 12.07 8.81 -5.35
CA GLY A 166 13.42 8.22 -5.22
C GLY A 166 13.47 6.70 -5.01
N ALA A 167 14.39 6.24 -4.17
CA ALA A 167 14.77 4.82 -4.10
C ALA A 167 13.60 3.85 -3.81
N GLU A 168 12.61 4.28 -3.03
CA GLU A 168 11.41 3.48 -2.73
C GLU A 168 10.60 3.13 -3.97
N GLU A 169 10.71 3.89 -5.06
CA GLU A 169 10.09 3.67 -6.36
C GLU A 169 11.16 3.52 -7.45
N GLY A 170 12.39 3.18 -7.06
CA GLY A 170 13.52 3.00 -7.97
C GLY A 170 13.65 1.57 -8.50
N PRO A 171 14.47 1.35 -9.55
CA PRO A 171 14.78 0.01 -10.07
C PRO A 171 15.14 -1.00 -8.99
N GLY A 172 14.55 -2.19 -9.07
CA GLY A 172 14.82 -3.29 -8.14
C GLY A 172 14.03 -3.21 -6.82
N SER A 173 13.31 -2.11 -6.55
CA SER A 173 12.31 -2.08 -5.47
C SER A 173 11.09 -2.92 -5.83
N SER A 174 10.37 -3.39 -4.81
CA SER A 174 9.13 -4.16 -5.01
C SER A 174 8.02 -3.34 -5.65
N THR A 175 7.92 -2.05 -5.31
CA THR A 175 6.95 -1.09 -5.85
C THR A 175 7.23 -0.80 -7.32
N TRP A 176 8.47 -0.52 -7.71
CA TRP A 176 8.85 -0.29 -9.11
C TRP A 176 8.63 -1.54 -9.95
N THR A 177 9.00 -2.71 -9.43
CA THR A 177 8.78 -4.00 -10.12
C THR A 177 7.28 -4.24 -10.33
N TRP A 178 6.46 -3.90 -9.34
CA TRP A 178 5.01 -3.99 -9.47
C TRP A 178 4.49 -3.00 -10.53
N LEU A 179 4.95 -1.75 -10.52
CA LEU A 179 4.56 -0.74 -11.50
C LEU A 179 4.94 -1.13 -12.93
N ASP A 180 6.16 -1.64 -13.14
CA ASP A 180 6.62 -2.11 -14.45
C ASP A 180 5.80 -3.33 -14.94
N SER A 181 5.44 -4.24 -14.03
CA SER A 181 4.72 -5.47 -14.39
C SER A 181 3.20 -5.26 -14.58
N ASN A 182 2.58 -4.39 -13.77
CA ASN A 182 1.12 -4.22 -13.74
C ASN A 182 0.66 -2.95 -14.48
N GLY A 183 1.50 -1.92 -14.56
CA GLY A 183 1.22 -0.67 -15.25
C GLY A 183 0.63 -0.86 -16.66
N PRO A 184 1.15 -1.79 -17.48
CA PRO A 184 0.64 -2.00 -18.84
C PRO A 184 -0.85 -2.37 -18.90
N ALA A 185 -1.40 -3.04 -17.88
CA ALA A 185 -2.82 -3.36 -17.81
C ALA A 185 -3.71 -2.10 -17.71
N TYR A 186 -3.15 -0.98 -17.25
CA TYR A 186 -3.82 0.32 -17.17
C TYR A 186 -3.41 1.26 -18.30
N GLY A 187 -2.56 0.81 -19.22
CA GLY A 187 -2.00 1.63 -20.30
C GLY A 187 -0.81 2.49 -19.88
N TRP A 188 -0.24 2.28 -18.69
CA TRP A 188 0.99 2.94 -18.25
C TRP A 188 2.20 2.03 -18.49
N GLY A 189 3.37 2.58 -18.79
CA GLY A 189 4.55 1.74 -18.93
C GLY A 189 5.84 2.52 -18.94
N LEU A 190 6.93 1.82 -18.61
CA LEU A 190 8.29 2.31 -18.70
C LEU A 190 8.80 2.15 -20.13
N PRO A 191 9.03 3.24 -20.88
CA PRO A 191 9.53 3.18 -22.25
C PRO A 191 10.89 2.47 -22.33
N SER A 192 11.16 1.77 -23.43
CA SER A 192 12.42 1.02 -23.61
C SER A 192 13.66 1.91 -23.52
N TRP A 193 13.58 3.15 -24.00
CA TRP A 193 14.67 4.13 -23.91
C TRP A 193 14.97 4.55 -22.47
N ALA A 194 13.94 4.55 -21.60
CA ALA A 194 13.99 4.99 -20.21
C ALA A 194 14.42 3.87 -19.24
N ARG A 195 14.41 2.60 -19.70
CA ARG A 195 14.80 1.46 -18.87
C ARG A 195 16.27 1.54 -18.44
N PRO A 196 16.65 0.83 -17.34
CA PRO A 196 18.06 0.58 -17.06
C PRO A 196 18.76 -0.03 -18.28
N GLY A 197 19.82 0.62 -18.77
CA GLY A 197 20.54 0.22 -19.99
C GLY A 197 19.93 0.71 -21.31
N GLY A 198 18.85 1.50 -21.26
CA GLY A 198 18.28 2.17 -22.43
C GLY A 198 19.15 3.33 -22.94
N SER A 199 18.76 3.92 -24.09
CA SER A 199 19.48 5.03 -24.72
C SER A 199 19.56 6.28 -23.84
N ARG A 200 18.62 6.44 -22.91
CA ARG A 200 18.59 7.52 -21.92
C ARG A 200 17.87 7.00 -20.68
N ALA A 201 18.60 6.26 -19.84
CA ALA A 201 18.04 5.62 -18.67
C ALA A 201 17.42 6.64 -17.70
N GLU A 202 16.10 6.59 -17.58
CA GLU A 202 15.25 7.38 -16.68
C GLU A 202 14.23 6.42 -16.06
N PRO A 203 14.67 5.47 -15.20
CA PRO A 203 13.80 4.40 -14.74
C PRO A 203 12.60 4.86 -13.91
N TRP A 204 12.62 6.09 -13.41
CA TRP A 204 11.48 6.72 -12.73
C TRP A 204 10.39 7.19 -13.70
N HIS A 205 10.65 7.23 -15.01
CA HIS A 205 9.78 7.85 -16.01
C HIS A 205 8.78 6.85 -16.60
N PHE A 206 7.51 7.01 -16.26
CA PHE A 206 6.42 6.18 -16.81
C PHE A 206 5.53 7.02 -17.73
N GLU A 207 5.14 6.44 -18.87
CA GLU A 207 4.29 7.07 -19.86
C GLU A 207 2.94 6.38 -19.97
N TYR A 208 1.89 7.15 -20.26
CA TYR A 208 0.60 6.64 -20.67
C TYR A 208 0.63 6.27 -22.16
N LEU A 209 0.77 4.98 -22.45
CA LEU A 209 1.01 4.41 -23.77
C LEU A 209 -0.26 4.28 -24.64
N ALA A 210 -1.43 4.20 -24.01
CA ALA A 210 -2.71 4.01 -24.69
C ALA A 210 -3.21 5.25 -25.45
N ALA A 211 -2.53 6.39 -25.31
CA ALA A 211 -2.82 7.66 -25.97
C ALA A 211 -2.65 7.68 -27.51
N GLY A 212 -2.24 6.58 -28.16
CA GLY A 212 -2.23 6.41 -29.63
C GLY A 212 -1.72 7.61 -30.45
N GLY A 213 -0.41 7.68 -30.73
CA GLY A 213 0.15 8.67 -31.67
C GLY A 213 0.34 10.10 -31.11
N ASP A 214 -0.26 10.42 -29.97
CA ASP A 214 -0.11 11.74 -29.32
C ASP A 214 1.23 11.94 -28.61
N ARG A 215 2.07 10.90 -28.49
CA ARG A 215 3.33 10.93 -27.74
C ARG A 215 4.50 11.41 -28.58
N VAL A 216 5.46 12.07 -27.94
CA VAL A 216 6.80 12.29 -28.49
C VAL A 216 7.58 10.97 -28.33
N GLN A 217 8.10 10.43 -29.43
CA GLN A 217 8.95 9.22 -29.46
C GLN A 217 10.43 9.58 -29.48
#